data_AF-B1HYK8-F1
#
_entry.id   AF-B1HYK8-F1
#
_cell.length_a   1.000
_cell.length_b   1.000
_cell.length_c   1.000
_cell.angle_alpha   90.00
_cell.angle_beta   90.00
_cell.angle_gamma   90.00
#
_symmetry.space_group_name_H-M   'P 1'
#
loop_
_entity.id
_entity.type
_entity.pdbx_description
1 polymer ?
#
loop_
_entity_poly.entity_id
_entity_poly.type
_entity_poly.pdbx_seq_one_letter_code
_entity_poly.pdbx_strand_id
1 'polypeptide(L)'
;MSFIMNNLKKTNIEAKRFNLTNEPNAFVENEAINQLLMSEGMEALPATFVDGELLCKGIYPTNEQFSQWSGLSEDELLKKPKVRLSLKGDA
;
A
#
# COMPACT_ATOMS: atom_id res chain seq x y z
N MET A 1 -3.81 11.65 -0.69
CA MET A 1 -2.96 10.84 -1.58
C MET A 1 -1.67 10.53 -0.84
N SER A 2 -1.51 9.31 -0.31
CA SER A 2 -0.38 8.97 0.56
C SER A 2 0.93 8.94 -0.23
N PHE A 3 1.92 9.69 0.26
CA PHE A 3 3.21 9.91 -0.40
C PHE A 3 4.02 8.63 -0.62
N ILE A 4 3.95 7.73 0.37
CA ILE A 4 4.62 6.43 0.41
C ILE A 4 4.21 5.58 -0.81
N MET A 5 2.91 5.51 -1.12
CA MET A 5 2.40 4.70 -2.23
C MET A 5 2.94 5.16 -3.59
N ASN A 6 3.17 6.47 -3.76
CA ASN A 6 3.72 7.02 -4.98
C ASN A 6 5.22 6.78 -5.10
N ASN A 7 5.96 6.79 -3.98
CA ASN A 7 7.38 6.45 -3.98
C ASN A 7 7.62 4.96 -4.23
N LEU A 8 6.82 4.07 -3.63
CA LEU A 8 6.88 2.63 -3.90
C LEU A 8 6.72 2.30 -5.39
N LYS A 9 5.75 2.92 -6.06
CA LYS A 9 5.56 2.77 -7.51
C LYS A 9 6.75 3.25 -8.34
N LYS A 10 7.55 4.18 -7.83
CA LYS A 10 8.75 4.70 -8.52
C LYS A 10 9.98 3.82 -8.31
N THR A 11 10.03 3.09 -7.21
CA THR A 11 11.19 2.30 -6.78
C THR A 11 11.13 0.85 -7.25
N ASN A 12 10.41 0.60 -8.36
CA ASN A 12 10.20 -0.72 -8.95
C ASN A 12 9.43 -1.71 -8.04
N ILE A 13 8.70 -1.21 -7.04
CA ILE A 13 7.90 -2.04 -6.13
C ILE A 13 6.43 -1.94 -6.54
N GLU A 14 5.83 -3.10 -6.83
CA GLU A 14 4.46 -3.18 -7.30
C GLU A 14 3.46 -3.02 -6.13
N ALA A 15 3.22 -1.77 -5.73
CA ALA A 15 2.23 -1.46 -4.71
C ALA A 15 0.84 -1.31 -5.35
N LYS A 16 -0.06 -2.25 -5.04
CA LYS A 16 -1.49 -2.23 -5.42
C LYS A 16 -2.36 -2.06 -4.18
N ARG A 17 -3.44 -1.29 -4.32
CA ARG A 17 -4.45 -1.12 -3.27
C ARG A 17 -5.79 -1.50 -3.84
N PHE A 18 -6.40 -2.51 -3.25
CA PHE A 18 -7.75 -2.94 -3.55
C PHE A 18 -8.70 -2.38 -2.49
N ASN A 19 -9.93 -2.06 -2.88
CA ASN A 19 -10.99 -1.71 -1.94
C ASN A 19 -12.19 -2.61 -2.23
N LEU A 20 -12.84 -3.10 -1.18
CA LEU A 20 -13.97 -4.02 -1.31
C LEU A 20 -15.10 -3.45 -2.17
N THR A 21 -15.30 -2.13 -2.14
CA THR A 21 -16.32 -1.42 -2.93
C THR A 21 -16.02 -1.40 -4.42
N ASN A 22 -14.75 -1.32 -4.83
CA ASN A 22 -14.37 -1.20 -6.25
C ASN A 22 -13.93 -2.54 -6.84
N GLU A 23 -13.21 -3.35 -6.06
CA GLU A 23 -12.60 -4.59 -6.52
C GLU A 23 -12.86 -5.75 -5.54
N PRO A 24 -14.13 -6.16 -5.35
CA PRO A 24 -14.47 -7.26 -4.44
C PRO A 24 -13.86 -8.60 -4.88
N ASN A 25 -13.69 -8.83 -6.19
CA ASN A 25 -13.10 -10.07 -6.71
C ASN A 25 -11.67 -10.30 -6.18
N ALA A 26 -10.85 -9.26 -6.07
CA ALA A 26 -9.49 -9.39 -5.54
C ALA A 26 -9.45 -9.93 -4.10
N PHE A 27 -10.52 -9.73 -3.33
CA PHE A 27 -10.64 -10.26 -1.95
C PHE A 27 -11.07 -11.73 -1.95
N VAL A 28 -11.82 -12.18 -2.96
CA VAL A 28 -12.26 -13.57 -3.10
C VAL A 28 -11.16 -14.43 -3.73
N GLU A 29 -10.45 -13.90 -4.73
CA GLU A 29 -9.34 -14.58 -5.41
C GLU A 29 -8.12 -14.77 -4.51
N ASN A 30 -7.90 -13.87 -3.54
CA ASN A 30 -6.82 -14.00 -2.58
C ASN A 30 -7.27 -14.85 -1.38
N GLU A 31 -6.83 -16.11 -1.33
CA GLU A 31 -7.21 -17.07 -0.28
C GLU A 31 -6.91 -16.54 1.14
N ALA A 32 -5.80 -15.84 1.33
CA ALA A 32 -5.41 -15.32 2.64
C ALA A 32 -6.32 -14.18 3.12
N ILE A 33 -6.74 -13.28 2.22
CA ILE A 33 -7.79 -12.29 2.51
C ILE A 33 -9.13 -12.99 2.76
N ASN A 34 -9.49 -13.98 1.94
CA ASN A 34 -10.75 -14.68 2.06
C ASN A 34 -10.85 -15.37 3.43
N GLN A 35 -9.79 -16.07 3.86
CA GLN A 35 -9.70 -16.64 5.20
C GLN A 35 -9.76 -15.58 6.30
N LEU A 36 -9.09 -14.43 6.13
CA LEU A 36 -9.14 -13.32 7.08
C LEU A 36 -10.57 -12.80 7.25
N LEU A 37 -11.27 -12.55 6.14
CA LEU A 37 -12.65 -12.09 6.15
C LEU A 37 -13.62 -13.14 6.69
N MET A 38 -13.37 -14.44 6.47
CA MET A 38 -14.18 -15.50 7.08
C MET A 38 -13.95 -15.62 8.58
N SER A 39 -12.72 -15.41 9.06
CA SER A 39 -12.36 -15.60 10.46
C SER A 39 -12.63 -14.36 11.33
N GLU A 40 -12.32 -13.16 10.86
CA GLU A 40 -12.51 -11.91 11.61
C GLU A 40 -13.56 -10.98 10.98
N GLY A 41 -14.00 -11.23 9.76
CA GLY A 41 -14.96 -10.36 9.10
C GLY A 41 -14.32 -9.09 8.52
N MET A 42 -15.21 -8.15 8.20
CA MET A 42 -14.86 -6.86 7.60
C MET A 42 -14.03 -5.98 8.54
N GLU A 43 -14.05 -6.28 9.84
CA GLU A 43 -13.38 -5.52 10.90
C GLU A 43 -11.85 -5.66 10.84
N ALA A 44 -11.35 -6.73 10.22
CA ALA A 44 -9.92 -6.93 9.98
C ALA A 44 -9.35 -6.08 8.83
N LEU A 45 -10.16 -5.24 8.19
CA LEU A 45 -9.70 -4.29 7.18
C LEU A 45 -9.33 -2.94 7.80
N PRO A 46 -8.26 -2.28 7.31
CA PRO A 46 -7.44 -2.65 6.16
C PRO A 46 -6.46 -3.80 6.46
N ALA A 47 -6.33 -4.71 5.49
CA ALA A 47 -5.36 -5.79 5.55
C ALA A 47 -4.23 -5.51 4.56
N THR A 48 -2.98 -5.64 5.01
CA THR A 48 -1.78 -5.38 4.21
C THR A 48 -0.99 -6.66 4.06
N PHE A 49 -0.76 -7.02 2.80
CA PHE A 49 -0.01 -8.21 2.41
C PHE A 49 1.28 -7.78 1.73
N VAL A 50 2.38 -8.46 2.07
CA VAL A 50 3.68 -8.29 1.43
C VAL A 50 4.19 -9.69 1.10
N ASP A 51 4.59 -9.90 -0.16
CA ASP A 51 5.04 -11.21 -0.65
C ASP A 51 4.05 -12.37 -0.42
N GLY A 52 2.75 -12.05 -0.27
CA GLY A 52 1.70 -13.02 0.04
C GLY A 52 1.45 -13.25 1.53
N GLU A 53 2.24 -12.66 2.42
CA GLU A 53 2.09 -12.77 3.87
C GLU A 53 1.29 -11.60 4.46
N LEU A 54 0.35 -11.90 5.36
CA LEU A 54 -0.42 -10.90 6.10
C LEU A 54 0.45 -10.29 7.20
N LEU A 55 0.80 -9.01 7.06
CA LEU A 55 1.63 -8.31 8.05
C LEU A 55 0.83 -7.36 8.95
N CYS A 56 -0.22 -6.75 8.43
CA CYS A 56 -1.12 -5.91 9.22
C CYS A 56 -2.57 -6.18 8.86
N LYS A 57 -3.43 -6.15 9.87
CA LYS A 57 -4.89 -6.29 9.76
C LYS A 57 -5.55 -5.29 10.71
N GLY A 58 -6.65 -4.67 10.28
CA GLY A 58 -7.42 -3.66 11.03
C GLY A 58 -6.72 -2.31 11.20
N ILE A 59 -5.43 -2.23 10.88
CA ILE A 59 -4.63 -1.00 10.99
C ILE A 59 -3.79 -0.78 9.73
N TYR A 60 -3.63 0.49 9.37
CA TYR A 60 -2.65 0.86 8.37
C TYR A 60 -1.23 0.69 8.95
N PRO A 61 -0.31 0.11 8.19
CA PRO A 61 1.07 -0.01 8.63
C PRO A 61 1.73 1.36 8.78
N THR A 62 2.71 1.42 9.67
CA THR A 62 3.53 2.61 9.89
C THR A 62 4.62 2.76 8.82
N ASN A 63 5.20 3.96 8.75
CA ASN A 63 6.31 4.28 7.85
C ASN A 63 7.51 3.33 8.02
N GLU A 64 7.85 2.98 9.26
CA GLU A 64 8.92 2.03 9.59
C GLU A 64 8.64 0.64 9.01
N GLN A 65 7.40 0.17 9.09
CA GLN A 65 7.00 -1.12 8.51
C GLN A 65 7.11 -1.09 6.99
N PHE A 66 6.62 -0.03 6.33
CA PHE A 66 6.81 0.14 4.89
C PHE A 66 8.29 0.12 4.51
N SER A 67 9.15 0.76 5.32
CA SER A 67 10.60 0.79 5.14
C SER A 67 11.20 -0.61 5.21
N GLN A 68 10.85 -1.38 6.24
CA GLN A 68 11.30 -2.75 6.40
C GLN A 68 10.87 -3.66 5.24
N TRP A 69 9.60 -3.58 4.83
CA TRP A 69 9.05 -4.47 3.80
C TRP A 69 9.56 -4.14 2.41
N SER A 70 9.69 -2.84 2.13
CA SER A 70 10.19 -2.32 0.88
C SER A 70 11.71 -2.47 0.74
N GLY A 71 12.43 -2.70 1.84
CA GLY A 71 13.90 -2.63 1.89
C GLY A 71 14.47 -1.23 1.64
N LEU A 72 13.61 -0.20 1.62
CA LEU A 72 13.97 1.19 1.37
C LEU A 72 13.99 1.94 2.69
N SER A 73 14.92 2.87 2.89
CA SER A 73 14.93 3.73 4.08
C SER A 73 13.69 4.63 4.14
N GLU A 74 13.28 5.00 5.34
CA GLU A 74 12.19 5.96 5.55
C GLU A 74 12.43 7.25 4.76
N ASP A 75 13.67 7.73 4.66
CA ASP A 75 14.03 8.89 3.84
C ASP A 75 13.69 8.70 2.36
N GLU A 76 13.83 7.50 1.79
CA GLU A 76 13.45 7.20 0.40
C GLU A 76 11.92 7.18 0.23
N LEU A 77 11.20 6.67 1.24
CA LEU A 77 9.74 6.61 1.23
C LEU A 77 9.07 7.96 1.49
N LEU A 78 9.67 8.79 2.35
CA LEU A 78 9.28 10.16 2.66
C LEU A 78 9.92 11.19 1.72
N LYS A 79 10.89 10.78 0.89
CA LYS A 79 11.60 11.67 -0.02
C LYS A 79 10.57 12.37 -0.87
N LYS A 80 10.55 13.70 -0.74
CA LYS A 80 9.77 14.53 -1.66
C LYS A 80 10.19 14.12 -3.06
N PRO A 81 9.28 13.62 -3.91
CA PRO A 81 9.65 13.39 -5.27
C PRO A 81 10.18 14.75 -5.70
N LYS A 82 11.43 14.78 -6.15
CA LYS A 82 12.02 15.93 -6.80
C LYS A 82 11.27 16.05 -8.13
N VAL A 83 9.99 16.40 -8.04
CA VAL A 83 9.18 16.83 -9.15
C VAL A 83 9.92 18.07 -9.58
N ARG A 84 10.66 17.96 -10.68
CA ARG A 84 10.81 19.11 -11.57
C ARG A 84 9.39 19.45 -11.97
N LEU A 85 8.72 20.20 -11.11
CA LEU A 85 7.45 20.82 -11.41
C LEU A 85 7.89 21.95 -12.33
N SER A 86 8.01 21.65 -13.62
CA SER A 86 7.93 22.69 -14.62
C SER A 86 6.51 23.20 -14.54
N LEU A 87 6.30 24.14 -13.61
CA LEU A 87 5.20 25.08 -13.68
C LEU A 87 5.47 25.89 -14.93
N LYS A 88 4.94 25.42 -16.06
CA LYS A 88 4.72 26.31 -17.19
C LYS A 88 3.59 27.22 -16.70
N GLY A 89 3.98 28.38 -16.18
CA GLY A 89 3.04 29.47 -15.96
C GLY A 89 2.49 29.85 -17.32
N ASP A 90 1.24 29.52 -17.56
CA ASP A 90 0.51 30.07 -18.69
C ASP A 90 0.30 31.57 -18.41
N ALA A 91 0.65 32.35 -19.42
CA ALA A 91 0.81 33.81 -19.43
C ALA A 91 -0.51 34.58 -19.38
#